data_AF-X1CP96-F1
#
_entry.id   AF-X1CP96-F1
#
_cell.length_a   1.000
_cell.length_b   1.000
_cell.length_c   1.000
_cell.angle_alpha   90.00
_cell.angle_beta   90.00
_cell.angle_gamma   90.00
#
_symmetry.space_group_name_H-M   'P 1'
#
loop_
_entity.id
_entity.type
_entity.pdbx_description
1 polymer ?
#
loop_
_entity_poly.entity_id
_entity_poly.type
_entity_poly.pdbx_seq_one_letter_code
_entity_poly.pdbx_strand_id
1 'polypeptide(L)'
;LRRFDDKDIDLRGVKLLKVANTKFLLDYSDHSRTLTLKSRSPNLIFEDIPDFYLSNPPQIIVLAPLCNEISYEYVSKILRKFPKAYFGIDLQGFIRNIDESGKVSYIREESAIANITKIIKLIDDRLILKGSEIEMKLLSNQEDPNKIMEWFNIFDNEAIHIMTMGEAGSMIMKRGENLIKIPAYKPKRVMDETGPGDVYLAIFLYELINSDKSWKKVEEIGYIASAAASFLVEKKGPQGFETKNKVMKRVRNKNYII
;
A
#
# COMPACT_ATOMS: atom_id res chain seq x y z
N LEU A 1 5.29 19.72 -8.36
CA LEU A 1 5.06 18.74 -9.44
C LEU A 1 6.27 18.56 -10.36
N ARG A 2 7.16 19.56 -10.53
CA ARG A 2 8.39 19.51 -11.36
C ARG A 2 9.23 18.21 -11.33
N ARG A 3 9.20 17.46 -10.23
CA ARG A 3 9.89 16.15 -10.10
C ARG A 3 9.29 15.04 -10.98
N PHE A 4 8.12 15.28 -11.57
CA PHE A 4 7.40 14.35 -12.43
C PHE A 4 7.39 14.81 -13.90
N ASP A 5 7.96 15.96 -14.24
CA ASP A 5 7.88 16.52 -15.61
C ASP A 5 8.58 15.60 -16.64
N ASP A 6 9.63 14.88 -16.21
CA ASP A 6 10.34 13.89 -17.04
C ASP A 6 9.72 12.48 -16.95
N LYS A 7 8.51 12.35 -16.42
CA LYS A 7 7.80 11.08 -16.25
C LYS A 7 6.51 11.13 -17.05
N ASP A 8 6.15 9.98 -17.63
CA ASP A 8 4.88 9.78 -18.32
C ASP A 8 3.76 9.57 -17.28
N ILE A 9 3.49 10.62 -16.49
CA ILE A 9 2.46 10.63 -15.45
C ILE A 9 1.45 11.71 -15.80
N ASP A 10 0.20 11.30 -16.00
CA ASP A 10 -0.91 12.21 -16.18
C ASP A 10 -1.27 12.91 -14.85
N LEU A 11 -0.98 14.20 -14.75
CA LEU A 11 -1.23 15.02 -13.57
C LEU A 11 -2.52 15.84 -13.67
N ARG A 12 -3.37 15.65 -14.68
CA ARG A 12 -4.61 16.44 -14.85
C ARG A 12 -5.61 16.25 -13.71
N GLY A 13 -5.53 15.14 -12.97
CA GLY A 13 -6.30 14.92 -11.74
C GLY A 13 -5.78 15.65 -10.50
N VAL A 14 -4.61 16.29 -10.56
CA VAL A 14 -4.03 16.99 -9.41
C VAL A 14 -4.63 18.40 -9.29
N LYS A 15 -5.40 18.62 -8.23
CA LYS A 15 -5.95 19.94 -7.91
C LYS A 15 -4.98 20.79 -7.10
N LEU A 16 -4.93 22.08 -7.43
CA LEU A 16 -4.21 23.09 -6.65
C LEU A 16 -5.22 23.87 -5.82
N LEU A 17 -5.09 23.77 -4.50
CA LEU A 17 -5.92 24.48 -3.53
C LEU A 17 -5.04 25.47 -2.76
N LYS A 18 -5.63 26.60 -2.33
CA LYS A 18 -4.94 27.59 -1.47
C LYS A 18 -4.97 27.15 0.01
N VAL A 19 -4.50 25.93 0.29
CA VAL A 19 -4.45 25.33 1.63
C VAL A 19 -3.09 24.65 1.83
N ALA A 20 -2.73 24.36 3.07
CA ALA A 20 -1.50 23.62 3.36
C ALA A 20 -1.60 22.17 2.87
N ASN A 21 -0.52 21.66 2.27
CA ASN A 21 -0.40 20.23 1.95
C ASN A 21 -0.30 19.41 3.24
N THR A 22 -0.68 18.13 3.16
CA THR A 22 -0.33 17.15 4.20
C THR A 22 1.19 17.11 4.37
N LYS A 23 1.66 17.39 5.60
CA LYS A 23 3.08 17.43 5.93
C LYS A 23 3.32 16.67 7.22
N PHE A 24 4.28 15.75 7.18
CA PHE A 24 4.80 15.08 8.37
C PHE A 24 6.20 15.61 8.70
N LEU A 25 6.48 15.77 9.98
CA LEU A 25 7.82 15.81 10.53
C LEU A 25 8.21 14.38 10.92
N LEU A 26 9.41 13.96 10.50
CA LEU A 26 9.99 12.67 10.87
C LEU A 26 11.17 12.96 11.78
N ASP A 27 11.04 12.58 13.05
CA ASP A 27 12.11 12.68 14.04
C ASP A 27 12.70 11.29 14.25
N TYR A 28 14.02 11.19 14.10
CA TYR A 28 14.77 9.95 14.25
C TYR A 28 15.55 9.98 15.56
N SER A 29 15.29 9.02 16.44
CA SER A 29 15.99 8.84 17.72
C SER A 29 16.15 7.35 18.02
N ASP A 30 17.35 6.91 18.36
CA ASP A 30 17.64 5.52 18.78
C ASP A 30 17.07 4.44 17.85
N HIS A 31 17.33 4.53 16.55
CA HIS A 31 16.79 3.64 15.51
C HIS A 31 15.24 3.59 15.41
N SER A 32 14.55 4.46 16.13
CA SER A 32 13.10 4.65 16.05
C SER A 32 12.75 5.92 15.29
N ARG A 33 11.60 5.90 14.62
CA ARG A 33 11.06 7.02 13.86
C ARG A 33 9.73 7.45 14.45
N THR A 34 9.67 8.68 14.96
CA THR A 34 8.40 9.31 15.35
C THR A 34 7.86 10.14 14.19
N LEU A 35 6.56 10.04 13.93
CA LEU A 35 5.87 10.86 12.92
C LEU A 35 4.94 11.85 13.62
N THR A 36 5.04 13.12 13.24
CA THR A 36 4.11 14.17 13.65
C THR A 36 3.50 14.85 12.44
N LEU A 37 2.18 14.77 12.29
CA LEU A 37 1.39 15.50 11.32
C LEU A 37 1.42 16.99 11.66
N LYS A 38 2.03 17.81 10.81
CA LYS A 38 2.13 19.28 10.98
C LYS A 38 1.01 20.03 10.28
N SER A 39 0.49 19.47 9.21
CA SER A 39 -0.65 19.98 8.46
C SER A 39 -1.30 18.85 7.70
N ARG A 40 -2.60 18.98 7.42
CA ARG A 40 -3.41 17.99 6.72
C ARG A 40 -4.15 18.67 5.58
N SER A 41 -4.04 18.12 4.37
CA SER A 41 -4.88 18.51 3.25
C SER A 41 -6.36 18.18 3.52
N PRO A 42 -7.32 18.86 2.88
CA PRO A 42 -8.73 18.48 2.94
C PRO A 42 -8.97 17.02 2.53
N ASN A 43 -10.09 16.46 2.97
CA ASN A 43 -10.51 15.14 2.49
C ASN A 43 -10.73 15.15 0.98
N LEU A 44 -10.53 13.99 0.37
CA LEU A 44 -10.86 13.79 -1.04
C LEU A 44 -12.38 13.81 -1.21
N ILE A 45 -12.86 14.52 -2.23
CA ILE A 45 -14.27 14.49 -2.64
C ILE A 45 -14.36 13.85 -4.02
N PHE A 46 -15.42 13.07 -4.25
CA PHE A 46 -15.54 12.30 -5.50
C PHE A 46 -15.62 13.22 -6.73
N GLU A 47 -16.23 14.38 -6.54
CA GLU A 47 -16.42 15.44 -7.52
C GLU A 47 -15.07 16.07 -7.94
N ASP A 48 -13.97 15.72 -7.27
CA ASP A 48 -12.62 16.10 -7.69
C ASP A 48 -12.04 15.25 -8.81
N ILE A 49 -12.61 14.08 -9.10
CA ILE A 49 -12.15 13.20 -10.17
C ILE A 49 -12.56 13.77 -11.53
N PRO A 50 -11.60 14.09 -12.43
CA PRO A 50 -11.93 14.59 -13.77
C PRO A 50 -12.80 13.64 -14.60
N ASP A 51 -13.77 14.21 -15.33
CA ASP A 51 -14.71 13.46 -16.19
C ASP A 51 -14.03 12.60 -17.26
N PHE A 52 -12.84 12.98 -17.73
CA PHE A 52 -12.14 12.20 -18.73
C PHE A 52 -11.71 10.82 -18.21
N TYR A 53 -11.44 10.67 -16.90
CA TYR A 53 -11.18 9.36 -16.30
C TYR A 53 -12.44 8.50 -16.25
N LEU A 54 -13.64 9.10 -16.23
CA LEU A 54 -14.91 8.36 -16.34
C LEU A 54 -15.09 7.80 -17.77
N SER A 55 -14.61 8.54 -18.77
CA SER A 55 -14.69 8.15 -20.18
C SER A 55 -13.64 7.11 -20.58
N ASN A 56 -12.49 7.12 -19.91
CA ASN A 56 -11.43 6.11 -20.07
C ASN A 56 -11.07 5.53 -18.69
N PRO A 57 -11.88 4.58 -18.17
CA PRO A 57 -11.73 4.09 -16.81
C PRO A 57 -10.43 3.31 -16.61
N PRO A 58 -9.71 3.53 -15.50
CA PRO A 58 -8.50 2.78 -15.20
C PRO A 58 -8.81 1.33 -14.86
N GLN A 59 -7.86 0.43 -15.12
CA GLN A 59 -7.95 -0.97 -14.70
C GLN A 59 -7.74 -1.16 -13.20
N ILE A 60 -6.96 -0.27 -12.57
CA ILE A 60 -6.64 -0.29 -11.14
C ILE A 60 -6.81 1.10 -10.55
N ILE A 61 -7.40 1.18 -9.37
CA ILE A 61 -7.48 2.37 -8.53
C ILE A 61 -6.66 2.10 -7.26
N VAL A 62 -5.72 2.99 -6.95
CA VAL A 62 -4.88 2.85 -5.75
C VAL A 62 -5.32 3.87 -4.69
N LEU A 63 -5.63 3.39 -3.50
CA LEU A 63 -5.98 4.19 -2.33
C LEU A 63 -4.86 4.05 -1.29
N ALA A 64 -3.99 5.06 -1.21
CA ALA A 64 -2.88 5.10 -0.26
C ALA A 64 -3.01 6.33 0.66
N PRO A 65 -4.01 6.36 1.56
CA PRO A 65 -4.19 7.49 2.48
C PRO A 65 -3.04 7.60 3.48
N LEU A 66 -2.88 8.77 4.08
CA LEU A 66 -1.84 9.06 5.07
C LEU A 66 -2.37 9.35 6.48
N CYS A 67 -3.60 9.84 6.60
CA CYS A 67 -4.19 10.46 7.80
C CYS A 67 -5.74 10.47 7.78
N ASN A 68 -6.35 9.29 7.61
CA ASN A 68 -7.80 9.06 7.69
C ASN A 68 -8.63 9.93 6.72
N GLU A 69 -8.10 10.24 5.53
CA GLU A 69 -8.76 11.10 4.53
C GLU A 69 -9.73 10.37 3.58
N ILE A 70 -9.83 9.05 3.65
CA ILE A 70 -10.71 8.24 2.79
C ILE A 70 -11.80 7.56 3.62
N SER A 71 -13.07 7.86 3.32
CA SER A 71 -14.24 7.24 3.96
C SER A 71 -14.86 6.14 3.10
N TYR A 72 -15.69 5.30 3.73
CA TYR A 72 -16.53 4.33 3.04
C TYR A 72 -17.39 4.95 1.94
N GLU A 73 -18.01 6.11 2.18
CA GLU A 73 -18.89 6.79 1.22
C GLU A 73 -18.11 7.22 -0.03
N TYR A 74 -16.89 7.72 0.15
CA TYR A 74 -16.01 8.08 -0.95
C TYR A 74 -15.68 6.86 -1.82
N VAL A 75 -15.28 5.75 -1.20
CA VAL A 75 -14.98 4.50 -1.91
C VAL A 75 -16.22 3.93 -2.60
N SER A 76 -17.39 4.00 -1.98
CA SER A 76 -18.67 3.57 -2.56
C SER A 76 -19.03 4.35 -3.83
N LYS A 77 -18.84 5.68 -3.83
CA LYS A 77 -19.02 6.51 -5.03
C LYS A 77 -18.05 6.12 -6.15
N ILE A 78 -16.76 5.92 -5.82
CA ILE A 78 -15.76 5.46 -6.79
C ILE A 78 -16.16 4.10 -7.37
N LEU A 79 -16.48 3.12 -6.53
CA LEU A 79 -16.81 1.77 -6.97
C LEU A 79 -18.01 1.76 -7.92
N ARG A 80 -19.05 2.55 -7.63
CA ARG A 80 -20.22 2.70 -8.51
C ARG A 80 -19.87 3.21 -9.90
N LYS A 81 -18.83 4.05 -10.01
CA LYS A 81 -18.39 4.67 -11.27
C LYS A 81 -17.33 3.85 -11.99
N PHE A 82 -16.57 3.04 -11.25
CA PHE A 82 -15.54 2.14 -11.76
C PHE A 82 -15.79 0.70 -11.33
N PRO A 83 -16.92 0.08 -11.73
CA PRO A 83 -17.35 -1.23 -11.23
C PRO A 83 -16.47 -2.39 -11.68
N LYS A 84 -15.57 -2.18 -12.64
CA LYS A 84 -14.64 -3.20 -13.17
C LYS A 84 -13.20 -3.01 -12.69
N ALA A 85 -12.89 -1.91 -12.02
CA ALA A 85 -11.52 -1.63 -11.58
C ALA A 85 -11.13 -2.55 -10.42
N TYR A 86 -9.88 -3.00 -10.41
CA TYR A 86 -9.23 -3.54 -9.21
C TYR A 86 -8.87 -2.41 -8.26
N PHE A 87 -8.78 -2.71 -6.97
CA PHE A 87 -8.43 -1.73 -5.95
C PHE A 87 -7.18 -2.18 -5.21
N GLY A 88 -6.14 -1.37 -5.23
CA GLY A 88 -4.99 -1.51 -4.36
C GLY A 88 -5.12 -0.58 -3.17
N ILE A 89 -5.12 -1.11 -1.95
CA ILE A 89 -5.19 -0.30 -0.73
C ILE A 89 -3.91 -0.47 0.07
N ASP A 90 -3.32 0.65 0.49
CA ASP A 90 -2.41 0.65 1.64
C ASP A 90 -3.22 0.99 2.91
N LEU A 91 -3.25 0.04 3.86
CA LEU A 91 -4.00 0.13 5.10
C LEU A 91 -3.57 1.34 5.95
N GLN A 92 -2.32 1.77 5.80
CA GLN A 92 -1.65 2.83 6.54
C GLN A 92 -2.56 3.96 7.02
N GLY A 93 -3.02 4.83 6.12
CA GLY A 93 -3.81 5.99 6.49
C GLY A 93 -5.27 5.70 6.79
N PHE A 94 -5.72 4.45 6.86
CA PHE A 94 -7.06 4.11 7.33
C PHE A 94 -7.13 3.85 8.83
N ILE A 95 -6.01 3.47 9.46
CA ILE A 95 -5.99 2.99 10.85
C ILE A 95 -4.99 3.73 11.73
N ARG A 96 -4.31 4.76 11.20
CA ARG A 96 -3.44 5.62 12.00
C ARG A 96 -4.27 6.41 13.00
N ASN A 97 -3.89 6.34 14.26
CA ASN A 97 -4.37 7.29 15.25
C ASN A 97 -3.47 8.54 15.22
N ILE A 98 -4.09 9.72 15.24
CA ILE A 98 -3.37 11.00 15.27
C ILE A 98 -3.98 11.83 16.37
N ASP A 99 -3.19 12.15 17.39
CA ASP A 99 -3.67 12.93 18.53
C ASP A 99 -3.75 14.43 18.22
N GLU A 100 -4.23 15.22 19.17
CA GLU A 100 -4.38 16.68 19.05
C GLU A 100 -3.05 17.40 18.78
N SER A 101 -1.91 16.81 19.16
CA SER A 101 -0.56 17.34 18.88
C SER A 101 -0.05 16.97 17.48
N GLY A 102 -0.80 16.13 16.75
CA GLY A 102 -0.44 15.58 15.46
C GLY A 102 0.44 14.33 15.57
N LYS A 103 0.73 13.81 16.76
CA LYS A 103 1.58 12.63 16.92
C LYS A 103 0.84 11.39 16.42
N VAL A 104 1.51 10.63 15.56
CA VAL A 104 0.98 9.38 15.02
C VAL A 104 1.24 8.25 16.01
N SER A 105 0.21 7.46 16.30
CA SER A 105 0.29 6.24 17.08
C SER A 105 -0.51 5.10 16.45
N TYR A 106 -0.21 3.87 16.88
CA TYR A 106 -0.82 2.64 16.39
C TYR A 106 -1.72 2.07 17.48
N ILE A 107 -2.90 2.68 17.63
CA ILE A 107 -3.93 2.29 18.59
C ILE A 107 -5.13 1.77 17.81
N ARG A 108 -5.71 0.66 18.26
CA ARG A 108 -6.88 0.07 17.62
C ARG A 108 -8.11 0.90 17.93
N GLU A 109 -8.54 1.70 16.96
CA GLU A 109 -9.72 2.56 17.07
C GLU A 109 -10.90 1.92 16.33
N GLU A 110 -11.99 1.59 17.05
CA GLU A 110 -13.08 0.78 16.49
C GLU A 110 -13.76 1.42 15.27
N SER A 111 -13.87 2.74 15.20
CA SER A 111 -14.52 3.41 14.07
C SER A 111 -13.68 3.30 12.79
N ALA A 112 -12.36 3.44 12.91
CA ALA A 112 -11.40 3.23 11.84
C ALA A 112 -11.43 1.76 11.35
N ILE A 113 -11.42 0.80 12.27
CA ILE A 113 -11.53 -0.64 11.95
C ILE A 113 -12.86 -0.95 11.26
N ALA A 114 -13.97 -0.40 11.74
CA ALA A 114 -15.29 -0.60 11.14
C ALA A 114 -15.35 -0.01 9.72
N ASN A 115 -14.75 1.17 9.49
CA ASN A 115 -14.70 1.81 8.18
C ASN A 115 -13.93 0.96 7.16
N ILE A 116 -12.70 0.55 7.47
CA ILE A 116 -11.91 -0.29 6.54
C ILE A 116 -12.54 -1.67 6.35
N THR A 117 -13.14 -2.28 7.38
CA THR A 117 -13.87 -3.55 7.27
C THR A 117 -15.05 -3.46 6.30
N LYS A 118 -15.80 -2.35 6.32
CA LYS A 118 -16.87 -2.10 5.35
C LYS A 118 -16.34 -1.92 3.93
N ILE A 119 -15.21 -1.23 3.77
CA ILE A 119 -14.54 -1.02 2.48
C ILE A 119 -14.06 -2.36 1.90
N ILE A 120 -13.46 -3.24 2.72
CA ILE A 120 -13.02 -4.57 2.30
C ILE A 120 -14.18 -5.37 1.72
N LYS A 121 -15.30 -5.44 2.45
CA LYS A 121 -16.52 -6.13 2.01
C LYS A 121 -17.15 -5.50 0.77
N LEU A 122 -17.04 -4.18 0.61
CA LEU A 122 -17.64 -3.45 -0.51
C LEU A 122 -16.89 -3.69 -1.83
N ILE A 123 -15.55 -3.73 -1.79
CA ILE A 123 -14.71 -3.92 -2.98
C ILE A 123 -14.66 -5.39 -3.39
N ASP A 124 -14.65 -6.28 -2.39
CA ASP A 124 -14.76 -7.72 -2.55
C ASP A 124 -13.56 -8.35 -3.30
N ASP A 125 -13.80 -9.34 -4.18
CA ASP A 125 -12.78 -10.08 -4.95
C ASP A 125 -11.76 -9.23 -5.70
N ARG A 126 -12.08 -7.95 -5.95
CA ARG A 126 -11.22 -7.01 -6.69
C ARG A 126 -10.22 -6.28 -5.80
N LEU A 127 -10.17 -6.59 -4.50
CA LEU A 127 -9.30 -5.94 -3.54
C LEU A 127 -7.92 -6.62 -3.44
N ILE A 128 -6.89 -5.78 -3.44
CA ILE A 128 -5.55 -6.09 -2.96
C ILE A 128 -5.26 -5.15 -1.79
N LEU A 129 -5.26 -5.68 -0.58
CA LEU A 129 -5.01 -4.92 0.65
C LEU A 129 -3.60 -5.19 1.16
N LYS A 130 -2.76 -4.16 1.20
CA LYS A 130 -1.43 -4.20 1.81
C LYS A 130 -1.41 -3.42 3.12
N GLY A 131 -0.61 -3.87 4.07
CA GLY A 131 -0.34 -3.19 5.34
C GLY A 131 0.98 -3.67 5.93
N SER A 132 1.57 -2.89 6.83
CA SER A 132 2.68 -3.36 7.66
C SER A 132 2.21 -4.38 8.70
N GLU A 133 3.14 -5.07 9.36
CA GLU A 133 2.82 -6.00 10.46
C GLU A 133 1.96 -5.35 11.55
N ILE A 134 2.40 -4.19 12.06
CA ILE A 134 1.67 -3.42 13.07
C ILE A 134 0.25 -3.08 12.60
N GLU A 135 0.11 -2.69 11.33
CA GLU A 135 -1.18 -2.30 10.74
C GLU A 135 -2.14 -3.51 10.62
N MET A 136 -1.63 -4.64 10.14
CA MET A 136 -2.42 -5.87 10.01
C MET A 136 -2.78 -6.48 11.37
N LYS A 137 -1.90 -6.38 12.36
CA LYS A 137 -2.16 -6.72 13.76
C LYS A 137 -3.32 -5.89 14.33
N LEU A 138 -3.33 -4.58 14.12
CA LEU A 138 -4.43 -3.72 14.59
C LEU A 138 -5.77 -4.09 13.94
N LEU A 139 -5.76 -4.40 12.64
CA LEU A 139 -6.97 -4.77 11.92
C LEU A 139 -7.52 -6.13 12.35
N SER A 140 -6.65 -7.13 12.45
CA SER A 140 -7.02 -8.51 12.81
C SER A 140 -7.24 -8.74 14.31
N ASN A 141 -6.68 -7.87 15.14
CA ASN A 141 -6.56 -8.05 16.59
C ASN A 141 -5.86 -9.38 16.96
N GLN A 142 -4.87 -9.78 16.17
CA GLN A 142 -4.05 -10.98 16.38
C GLN A 142 -2.57 -10.59 16.57
N GLU A 143 -1.83 -11.43 17.30
CA GLU A 143 -0.40 -11.21 17.60
C GLU A 143 0.53 -12.06 16.72
N ASP A 144 0.18 -13.32 16.48
CA ASP A 144 1.00 -14.23 15.69
C ASP A 144 0.88 -13.92 14.19
N PRO A 145 2.00 -13.80 13.44
CA PRO A 145 1.97 -13.46 12.02
C PRO A 145 1.10 -14.38 11.15
N ASN A 146 1.07 -15.70 11.42
CA ASN A 146 0.22 -16.60 10.65
C ASN A 146 -1.26 -16.38 11.02
N LYS A 147 -1.58 -16.23 12.32
CA LYS A 147 -2.95 -15.91 12.77
C LYS A 147 -3.46 -14.57 12.24
N ILE A 148 -2.60 -13.55 12.15
CA ILE A 148 -2.92 -12.27 11.52
C ILE A 148 -3.38 -12.49 10.07
N MET A 149 -2.63 -13.27 9.30
CA MET A 149 -2.97 -13.53 7.90
C MET A 149 -4.18 -14.45 7.75
N GLU A 150 -4.32 -15.47 8.59
CA GLU A 150 -5.46 -16.40 8.61
C GLU A 150 -6.77 -15.70 8.99
N TRP A 151 -6.73 -14.64 9.80
CA TRP A 151 -7.91 -13.84 10.15
C TRP A 151 -8.62 -13.30 8.91
N PHE A 152 -7.91 -12.97 7.83
CA PHE A 152 -8.55 -12.47 6.62
C PHE A 152 -9.48 -13.49 5.92
N ASN A 153 -9.42 -14.77 6.29
CA ASN A 153 -10.40 -15.76 5.83
C ASN A 153 -11.83 -15.51 6.36
N ILE A 154 -12.03 -14.58 7.31
CA ILE A 154 -13.38 -14.16 7.73
C ILE A 154 -14.16 -13.45 6.61
N PHE A 155 -13.46 -12.89 5.62
CA PHE A 155 -14.09 -12.29 4.46
C PHE A 155 -14.41 -13.39 3.45
N ASP A 156 -15.70 -13.51 3.12
CA ASP A 156 -16.20 -14.51 2.17
C ASP A 156 -15.93 -14.06 0.72
N ASN A 157 -14.66 -13.80 0.39
CA ASN A 157 -14.25 -13.30 -0.93
C ASN A 157 -12.83 -13.69 -1.33
N GLU A 158 -12.45 -13.31 -2.53
CA GLU A 158 -11.17 -13.63 -3.18
C GLU A 158 -10.11 -12.51 -3.06
N ALA A 159 -10.30 -11.56 -2.14
CA ALA A 159 -9.35 -10.48 -1.91
C ALA A 159 -7.94 -11.02 -1.56
N ILE A 160 -6.91 -10.33 -2.06
CA ILE A 160 -5.51 -10.64 -1.75
C ILE A 160 -5.05 -9.73 -0.61
N HIS A 161 -4.54 -10.32 0.46
CA HIS A 161 -4.02 -9.62 1.62
C HIS A 161 -2.50 -9.77 1.69
N ILE A 162 -1.78 -8.66 1.89
CA ILE A 162 -0.33 -8.59 1.86
C ILE A 162 0.18 -7.91 3.14
N MET A 163 0.88 -8.65 3.99
CA MET A 163 1.56 -8.09 5.16
C MET A 163 3.05 -7.94 4.90
N THR A 164 3.57 -6.72 4.97
CA THR A 164 5.01 -6.44 4.86
C THR A 164 5.65 -6.26 6.24
N MET A 165 6.81 -6.88 6.46
CA MET A 165 7.50 -6.96 7.77
C MET A 165 8.94 -6.43 7.68
N GLY A 166 9.20 -5.45 6.82
CA GLY A 166 10.54 -4.88 6.62
C GLY A 166 11.55 -5.95 6.18
N GLU A 167 12.62 -6.11 6.96
CA GLU A 167 13.69 -7.09 6.68
C GLU A 167 13.23 -8.55 6.83
N ALA A 168 12.12 -8.82 7.54
CA ALA A 168 11.54 -10.16 7.64
C ALA A 168 10.72 -10.56 6.39
N GLY A 169 10.64 -9.70 5.37
CA GLY A 169 9.97 -9.98 4.11
C GLY A 169 8.47 -9.68 4.13
N SER A 170 7.66 -10.55 3.52
CA SER A 170 6.22 -10.35 3.43
C SER A 170 5.44 -11.67 3.38
N MET A 171 4.17 -11.62 3.79
CA MET A 171 3.23 -12.73 3.72
C MET A 171 2.04 -12.35 2.83
N ILE A 172 1.59 -13.27 1.98
CA ILE A 172 0.47 -13.05 1.06
C ILE A 172 -0.58 -14.13 1.28
N MET A 173 -1.83 -13.73 1.48
CA MET A 173 -2.97 -14.63 1.72
C MET A 173 -4.10 -14.34 0.74
N LYS A 174 -4.74 -15.40 0.26
CA LYS A 174 -6.03 -15.40 -0.41
C LYS A 174 -6.81 -16.58 0.14
N ARG A 175 -8.10 -16.39 0.41
CA ARG A 175 -8.96 -17.46 0.93
C ARG A 175 -8.97 -18.65 -0.02
N GLY A 176 -8.83 -19.86 0.54
CA GLY A 176 -8.79 -21.12 -0.22
C GLY A 176 -7.42 -21.47 -0.79
N GLU A 177 -6.42 -20.60 -0.65
CA GLU A 177 -5.06 -20.81 -1.13
C GLU A 177 -4.06 -20.97 0.02
N ASN A 178 -2.91 -21.56 -0.27
CA ASN A 178 -1.83 -21.68 0.72
C ASN A 178 -1.16 -20.32 0.97
N LEU A 179 -0.84 -20.04 2.24
CA LEU A 179 -0.10 -18.86 2.65
C LEU A 179 1.29 -18.79 1.97
N ILE A 180 1.54 -17.71 1.25
CA ILE A 180 2.84 -17.45 0.62
C ILE A 180 3.71 -16.62 1.56
N LYS A 181 4.98 -17.01 1.73
CA LYS A 181 6.00 -16.23 2.44
C LYS A 181 7.10 -15.83 1.45
N ILE A 182 7.36 -14.54 1.34
CA ILE A 182 8.39 -13.98 0.47
C ILE A 182 9.51 -13.39 1.33
N PRO A 183 10.77 -13.84 1.18
CA PRO A 183 11.90 -13.27 1.88
C PRO A 183 12.21 -11.84 1.41
N ALA A 184 12.84 -11.04 2.28
CA ALA A 184 13.40 -9.75 1.89
C ALA A 184 14.72 -9.96 1.13
N TYR A 185 14.89 -9.28 -0.01
CA TYR A 185 16.17 -9.25 -0.69
C TYR A 185 17.16 -8.34 0.05
N LYS A 186 18.39 -8.81 0.23
CA LYS A 186 19.44 -8.04 0.88
C LYS A 186 19.85 -6.84 0.00
N PRO A 187 19.63 -5.59 0.47
CA PRO A 187 20.06 -4.42 -0.28
C PRO A 187 21.58 -4.29 -0.20
N LYS A 188 22.19 -3.55 -1.14
CA LYS A 188 23.63 -3.25 -1.09
C LYS A 188 24.01 -2.35 0.09
N ARG A 189 23.06 -1.53 0.54
CA ARG A 189 23.13 -0.61 1.68
C ARG A 189 21.72 -0.12 2.00
N VAL A 190 21.52 0.42 3.19
CA VAL A 190 20.28 1.09 3.58
C VAL A 190 20.60 2.58 3.76
N MET A 191 19.97 3.43 2.96
CA MET A 191 20.10 4.89 3.01
C MET A 191 18.81 5.60 3.42
N ASP A 192 17.65 5.06 3.05
CA ASP A 192 16.35 5.64 3.33
C ASP A 192 15.27 4.54 3.33
N GLU A 193 14.58 4.35 4.44
CA GLU A 193 13.55 3.31 4.61
C GLU A 193 12.14 3.81 4.25
N THR A 194 12.04 5.01 3.66
CA THR A 194 10.76 5.63 3.32
C THR A 194 10.22 5.14 1.98
N GLY A 195 9.02 4.55 1.98
CA GLY A 195 8.31 4.14 0.75
C GLY A 195 8.51 2.72 0.19
N PRO A 196 9.29 1.77 0.76
CA PRO A 196 9.39 0.42 0.21
C PRO A 196 8.04 -0.31 0.10
N GLY A 197 7.13 -0.07 1.06
CA GLY A 197 5.76 -0.60 1.03
C GLY A 197 4.93 -0.09 -0.16
N ASP A 198 5.08 1.19 -0.53
CA ASP A 198 4.41 1.78 -1.69
C ASP A 198 4.92 1.16 -2.99
N VAL A 199 6.25 0.98 -3.11
CA VAL A 199 6.87 0.30 -4.26
C VAL A 199 6.41 -1.14 -4.35
N TYR A 200 6.36 -1.85 -3.22
CA TYR A 200 5.87 -3.22 -3.17
C TYR A 200 4.45 -3.30 -3.74
N LEU A 201 3.53 -2.49 -3.20
CA LEU A 201 2.12 -2.49 -3.64
C LEU A 201 2.00 -2.10 -5.11
N ALA A 202 2.69 -1.05 -5.56
CA ALA A 202 2.63 -0.59 -6.95
C ALA A 202 3.12 -1.65 -7.94
N ILE A 203 4.26 -2.30 -7.67
CA ILE A 203 4.81 -3.35 -8.52
C ILE A 203 3.94 -4.60 -8.48
N PHE A 204 3.43 -4.97 -7.31
CA PHE A 204 2.53 -6.11 -7.16
C PHE A 204 1.27 -5.94 -8.02
N LEU A 205 0.60 -4.79 -7.92
CA LEU A 205 -0.60 -4.47 -8.70
C LEU A 205 -0.34 -4.47 -10.20
N TYR A 206 0.77 -3.84 -10.62
CA TYR A 206 1.14 -3.75 -12.03
C TYR A 206 1.41 -5.13 -12.65
N GLU A 207 2.19 -5.99 -11.98
CA GLU A 207 2.46 -7.32 -12.51
C GLU A 207 1.21 -8.23 -12.42
N LEU A 208 0.38 -8.09 -11.38
CA LEU A 208 -0.84 -8.89 -11.21
C LEU A 208 -1.86 -8.64 -12.33
N ILE A 209 -2.14 -7.37 -12.64
CA ILE A 209 -3.16 -7.04 -13.65
C ILE A 209 -2.76 -7.55 -15.04
N ASN A 210 -1.45 -7.57 -15.32
CA ASN A 210 -0.84 -8.02 -16.57
C ASN A 210 -0.53 -9.53 -16.60
N SER A 211 -1.12 -10.29 -15.67
CA SER A 211 -0.90 -11.74 -15.55
C SER A 211 -2.20 -12.54 -15.58
N ASP A 212 -2.06 -13.87 -15.62
CA ASP A 212 -3.16 -14.82 -15.47
C ASP A 212 -3.75 -14.89 -14.05
N LYS A 213 -3.13 -14.19 -13.08
CA LYS A 213 -3.56 -14.10 -11.66
C LYS A 213 -3.64 -15.45 -10.95
N SER A 214 -3.02 -16.50 -11.51
CA SER A 214 -2.88 -17.79 -10.82
C SER A 214 -2.09 -17.64 -9.53
N TRP A 215 -2.33 -18.50 -8.55
CA TRP A 215 -1.65 -18.39 -7.25
C TRP A 215 -0.13 -18.54 -7.34
N LYS A 216 0.34 -19.43 -8.22
CA LYS A 216 1.76 -19.53 -8.58
C LYS A 216 2.31 -18.20 -9.09
N LYS A 217 1.53 -17.49 -9.92
CA LYS A 217 1.94 -16.20 -10.46
C LYS A 217 1.97 -15.11 -9.40
N VAL A 218 1.03 -15.13 -8.46
CA VAL A 218 1.03 -14.25 -7.27
C VAL A 218 2.33 -14.39 -6.47
N GLU A 219 2.79 -15.62 -6.25
CA GLU A 219 4.07 -15.87 -5.57
C GLU A 219 5.25 -15.23 -6.34
N GLU A 220 5.35 -15.49 -7.65
CA GLU A 220 6.39 -14.88 -8.49
C GLU A 220 6.38 -13.34 -8.43
N ILE A 221 5.18 -12.75 -8.43
CA ILE A 221 4.99 -11.30 -8.33
C ILE A 221 5.46 -10.78 -6.96
N GLY A 222 5.20 -11.52 -5.89
CA GLY A 222 5.71 -11.21 -4.55
C GLY A 222 7.24 -11.06 -4.52
N TYR A 223 7.96 -11.99 -5.16
CA TYR A 223 9.42 -11.88 -5.31
C TYR A 223 9.85 -10.64 -6.11
N ILE A 224 9.14 -10.31 -7.20
CA ILE A 224 9.43 -9.12 -8.01
C ILE A 224 9.21 -7.84 -7.20
N ALA A 225 8.11 -7.75 -6.46
CA ALA A 225 7.78 -6.62 -5.60
C ALA A 225 8.80 -6.45 -4.47
N SER A 226 9.17 -7.53 -3.78
CA SER A 226 10.22 -7.54 -2.75
C SER A 226 11.57 -7.07 -3.30
N ALA A 227 11.96 -7.58 -4.49
CA ALA A 227 13.20 -7.17 -5.13
C ALA A 227 13.20 -5.69 -5.52
N ALA A 228 12.09 -5.17 -6.06
CA ALA A 228 11.96 -3.76 -6.40
C ALA A 228 12.03 -2.85 -5.16
N ALA A 229 11.34 -3.23 -4.09
CA ALA A 229 11.38 -2.52 -2.80
C ALA A 229 12.80 -2.45 -2.21
N SER A 230 13.58 -3.54 -2.34
CA SER A 230 14.97 -3.58 -1.87
C SER A 230 15.93 -2.63 -2.61
N PHE A 231 15.58 -2.18 -3.83
CA PHE A 231 16.38 -1.16 -4.53
C PHE A 231 16.06 0.24 -4.04
N LEU A 232 14.80 0.51 -3.64
CA LEU A 232 14.40 1.83 -3.14
C LEU A 232 15.29 2.25 -1.97
N VAL A 233 15.48 1.34 -1.01
CA VAL A 233 16.21 1.64 0.22
C VAL A 233 17.69 1.96 0.03
N GLU A 234 18.27 1.62 -1.13
CA GLU A 234 19.70 1.83 -1.41
C GLU A 234 20.06 3.30 -1.70
N LYS A 235 19.06 4.17 -1.87
CA LYS A 235 19.23 5.60 -2.16
C LYS A 235 18.13 6.42 -1.49
N LYS A 236 18.33 7.73 -1.37
CA LYS A 236 17.37 8.64 -0.73
C LYS A 236 16.16 8.91 -1.63
N GLY A 237 14.96 8.79 -1.05
CA GLY A 237 13.69 9.01 -1.74
C GLY A 237 13.54 8.21 -3.04
N PRO A 238 12.89 8.76 -4.09
CA PRO A 238 12.57 8.01 -5.31
C PRO A 238 13.77 7.68 -6.21
N GLN A 239 15.00 8.04 -5.82
CA GLN A 239 16.20 7.79 -6.62
C GLN A 239 16.58 6.31 -6.67
N GLY A 240 16.06 5.50 -5.74
CA GLY A 240 16.30 4.06 -5.65
C GLY A 240 15.52 3.22 -6.66
N PHE A 241 14.61 3.79 -7.44
CA PHE A 241 13.91 3.04 -8.48
C PHE A 241 14.89 2.50 -9.52
N GLU A 242 14.63 1.28 -10.00
CA GLU A 242 15.46 0.59 -10.98
C GLU A 242 14.62 -0.07 -12.06
N THR A 243 15.25 -0.32 -13.21
CA THR A 243 14.60 -0.96 -14.37
C THR A 243 14.15 -2.39 -14.06
N LYS A 244 13.11 -2.86 -14.76
CA LYS A 244 12.63 -4.26 -14.69
C LYS A 244 13.76 -5.28 -14.86
N ASN A 245 14.69 -5.03 -15.78
CA ASN A 245 15.84 -5.93 -16.01
C ASN A 245 16.74 -6.09 -14.76
N LYS A 246 17.02 -5.00 -14.04
CA LYS A 246 17.80 -5.06 -12.79
C LYS A 246 17.03 -5.74 -11.67
N VAL A 247 15.73 -5.46 -11.55
CA VAL A 247 14.84 -6.13 -10.59
C VAL A 247 14.86 -7.65 -10.84
N MET A 248 14.66 -8.09 -12.08
CA MET A 248 14.69 -9.50 -12.44
C MET A 248 16.05 -10.16 -12.20
N LYS A 249 17.16 -9.42 -12.39
CA LYS A 249 18.49 -9.92 -12.03
C LYS A 249 18.62 -10.16 -10.53
N ARG A 250 18.10 -9.27 -9.68
CA ARG A 250 18.06 -9.47 -8.23
C ARG A 250 17.19 -10.67 -7.85
N VAL A 251 16.04 -10.84 -8.48
CA VAL A 251 15.18 -12.02 -8.28
C VAL A 251 15.93 -13.32 -8.55
N ARG A 252 16.65 -13.41 -9.68
CA ARG A 252 17.44 -14.60 -10.07
C ARG A 252 18.60 -14.89 -9.12
N ASN A 253 19.22 -13.85 -8.54
CA ASN A 253 20.34 -14.00 -7.63
C ASN A 253 19.96 -14.57 -6.26
N LYS A 254 18.68 -14.45 -5.85
CA LYS A 254 18.16 -15.02 -4.60
C LYS A 254 18.99 -14.69 -3.34
N ASN A 255 19.56 -13.48 -3.30
CA ASN A 255 20.34 -13.01 -2.15
C ASN A 255 19.40 -12.36 -1.13
N TYR A 256 19.04 -13.11 -0.09
CA TYR A 256 18.09 -12.70 0.93
C TYR A 256 18.77 -12.23 2.21
N ILE A 257 18.02 -11.49 3.04
CA ILE A 257 18.38 -11.26 4.43
C ILE A 257 18.21 -12.60 5.18
N ILE A 258 19.19 -12.97 6.00
CA ILE A 258 19.22 -14.21 6.79
C ILE A 258 18.78 -13.89 8.21
#